data_AF-A0A7U9HB56-F1
#
_entry.id   AF-A0A7U9HB56-F1
#
_cell.length_a   1.000
_cell.length_b   1.000
_cell.length_c   1.000
_cell.angle_alpha   90.00
_cell.angle_beta   90.00
_cell.angle_gamma   90.00
#
_symmetry.space_group_name_H-M   'P 1'
#
loop_
_entity.id
_entity.type
_entity.pdbx_description
1 polymer ?
#
loop_
_entity_poly.entity_id
_entity_poly.type
_entity_poly.pdbx_seq_one_letter_code
_entity_poly.pdbx_strand_id
1 'polypeptide(L)'
;MTLTSLRAFAARQGFNVVHEVYDLTSLHVPARRRAGWRTVERVITSRRAAGLVAPAANHISAVPAQQSALRRWLLSVSAFAAYLDDVRKTAHRRPVAADRLERHQSYTCSPNELGTLRNDARTHLTLVGWPGDLATAIQVLTCLTHIPVARAPLAGTASSAAILRLTVTEREELVIELQAPQACTDRAAASLTARSLTQARLLGAEISCGLSDGARATTVRARLRPSSPDHRVRSAGRRWR
;
A
#
# COMPACT_ATOMS: atom_id res chain seq x y z
N MET A 1 -0.81 11.85 26.78
CA MET A 1 0.34 11.04 26.31
C MET A 1 1.62 11.82 26.61
N THR A 2 2.64 11.20 27.20
CA THR A 2 3.79 11.94 27.76
C THR A 2 5.07 11.74 26.94
N LEU A 3 5.96 12.73 26.95
CA LEU A 3 7.28 12.65 26.30
C LEU A 3 8.13 11.50 26.81
N THR A 4 7.99 11.16 28.09
CA THR A 4 8.61 9.99 28.70
C THR A 4 8.27 8.71 27.94
N SER A 5 7.02 8.54 27.47
CA SER A 5 6.63 7.38 26.66
C SER A 5 7.26 7.38 25.27
N LEU A 6 7.46 8.54 24.65
CA LEU A 6 8.11 8.67 23.36
C LEU A 6 9.62 8.42 23.47
N ARG A 7 10.28 8.94 24.51
CA ARG A 7 11.70 8.65 24.81
C ARG A 7 11.92 7.16 25.07
N ALA A 8 11.09 6.54 25.92
CA ALA A 8 11.19 5.11 26.19
C ALA A 8 10.95 4.26 24.93
N PHE A 9 10.11 4.72 24.00
CA PHE A 9 9.95 4.06 22.72
C PHE A 9 11.15 4.26 21.80
N ALA A 10 11.66 5.49 21.66
CA ALA A 10 12.87 5.76 20.88
C ALA A 10 14.06 4.90 21.36
N ALA A 11 14.28 4.84 22.68
CA ALA A 11 15.32 4.02 23.29
C ALA A 11 15.17 2.52 22.96
N ARG A 12 13.94 1.98 23.04
CA ARG A 12 13.66 0.58 22.67
C ARG A 12 13.91 0.26 21.19
N GLN A 13 13.78 1.25 20.32
CA GLN A 13 14.07 1.12 18.89
C GLN A 13 15.55 1.38 18.57
N GLY A 14 16.39 1.65 19.58
CA GLY A 14 17.80 2.00 19.39
C GLY A 14 18.01 3.41 18.83
N PHE A 15 17.01 4.29 18.89
CA PHE A 15 17.10 5.66 18.41
C PHE A 15 17.66 6.58 19.49
N ASN A 16 18.64 7.41 19.11
CA ASN A 16 19.12 8.50 19.96
C ASN A 16 18.24 9.74 19.75
N VAL A 17 17.72 10.30 20.86
CA VAL A 17 16.86 11.49 20.82
C VAL A 17 17.74 12.74 20.85
N VAL A 18 17.82 13.42 19.70
CA VAL A 18 18.65 14.63 19.53
C VAL A 18 17.88 15.93 19.77
N HIS A 19 16.55 15.91 19.64
CA HIS A 19 15.70 17.08 19.82
C HIS A 19 14.31 16.66 20.30
N GLU A 20 13.69 17.52 21.10
CA GLU A 20 12.31 17.41 21.51
C GLU A 20 11.52 18.62 21.05
N VAL A 21 10.36 18.38 20.48
CA VAL A 21 9.54 19.43 19.91
C VAL A 21 8.10 19.28 20.39
N TYR A 22 7.57 20.38 20.91
CA TYR A 22 6.17 20.50 21.26
C TYR A 22 5.48 21.34 20.20
N ASP A 23 4.56 20.74 19.45
CA ASP A 23 3.67 21.48 18.58
C ASP A 23 2.32 21.64 19.27
N LEU A 24 2.19 22.69 20.08
CA LEU A 24 0.97 23.02 20.83
C LEU A 24 -0.08 23.72 19.96
N THR A 25 0.24 23.98 18.69
CA THR A 25 -0.67 24.64 17.75
C THR A 25 -1.75 23.66 17.30
N SER A 26 -3.01 24.10 17.22
CA SER A 26 -4.14 23.25 16.79
C SER A 26 -3.85 22.50 15.49
N LEU A 27 -4.24 21.22 15.45
CA LEU A 27 -4.08 20.33 14.29
C LEU A 27 -4.83 20.79 13.03
N HIS A 28 -5.80 21.71 13.19
CA HIS A 28 -6.52 22.34 12.08
C HIS A 28 -5.68 23.40 11.36
N VAL A 29 -4.63 23.93 12.01
CA VAL A 29 -3.69 24.86 11.39
C VAL A 29 -2.74 24.04 10.50
N PRO A 30 -2.54 24.41 9.22
CA PRO A 30 -1.65 23.69 8.33
C PRO A 30 -0.24 23.55 8.92
N ALA A 31 0.35 22.36 8.84
CA ALA A 31 1.64 22.04 9.45
C ALA A 31 2.74 23.07 9.12
N ARG A 32 2.81 23.55 7.87
CA ARG A 32 3.74 24.61 7.41
C ARG A 32 3.63 25.95 8.16
N ARG A 33 2.56 26.19 8.92
CA ARG A 33 2.33 27.40 9.73
C ARG A 33 2.55 27.17 11.22
N ARG A 34 2.78 25.93 11.65
CA ARG A 34 2.98 25.59 13.06
C ARG A 34 4.46 25.63 13.41
N ALA A 35 4.81 26.36 14.47
CA ALA A 35 6.20 26.61 14.83
C ALA A 35 6.96 25.33 15.21
N GLY A 36 6.31 24.42 15.94
CA GLY A 36 6.89 23.11 16.27
C GLY A 36 7.22 22.32 15.00
N TRP A 37 6.27 22.23 14.07
CA TRP A 37 6.49 21.53 12.81
C TRP A 37 7.64 22.12 11.96
N ARG A 38 7.75 23.45 11.88
CA ARG A 38 8.88 24.09 11.17
C ARG A 38 10.24 23.75 11.79
N THR A 39 10.30 23.59 13.11
CA THR A 39 11.52 23.12 13.79
C THR A 39 11.85 21.69 13.39
N VAL A 40 10.85 20.80 13.35
CA VAL A 40 11.04 19.41 12.88
C VAL A 40 11.56 19.39 11.43
N GLU A 41 10.91 20.13 10.52
CA GLU A 41 11.34 20.24 9.13
C GLU A 41 12.79 20.72 9.01
N ARG A 42 13.17 21.75 9.77
CA ARG A 42 14.53 22.31 9.75
C ARG A 42 15.56 21.30 10.25
N VAL A 43 15.30 20.61 11.36
CA VAL A 43 16.24 19.64 11.96
C VAL A 43 16.44 18.43 11.06
N ILE A 44 15.37 17.94 10.42
CA ILE A 44 15.45 16.83 9.46
C ILE A 44 16.17 17.27 8.17
N THR A 45 15.80 18.43 7.62
CA THR A 45 16.40 18.92 6.36
C THR A 45 17.89 19.25 6.52
N SER A 46 18.28 19.77 7.68
CA SER A 46 19.69 20.00 8.03
C SER A 46 20.46 18.72 8.42
N ARG A 47 19.81 17.54 8.32
CA ARG A 47 20.35 16.21 8.66
C ARG A 47 20.85 16.10 10.11
N ARG A 48 20.37 16.96 11.00
CA ARG A 48 20.63 16.86 12.44
C ARG A 48 19.80 15.77 13.10
N ALA A 49 18.71 15.34 12.46
CA ALA A 49 17.97 14.14 12.82
C ALA A 49 17.70 13.28 11.57
N ALA A 50 17.77 11.95 11.73
CA ALA A 50 17.48 10.98 10.67
C ALA A 50 15.98 10.68 10.51
N GLY A 51 15.14 11.19 11.41
CA GLY A 51 13.71 10.93 11.41
C GLY A 51 13.01 11.57 12.59
N LEU A 52 11.72 11.25 12.74
CA LEU A 52 10.90 11.71 13.85
C LEU A 52 10.20 10.54 14.55
N VAL A 53 10.02 10.70 15.84
CA VAL A 53 9.20 9.82 16.67
C VAL A 53 7.99 10.62 17.12
N ALA A 54 6.79 10.12 16.83
CA ALA A 54 5.55 10.79 17.18
C ALA A 54 4.56 9.82 17.83
N PRO A 55 3.54 10.31 18.54
CA PRO A 55 2.41 9.50 18.98
C PRO A 55 1.76 8.67 17.86
N ALA A 56 1.36 9.34 16.79
CA ALA A 56 0.59 8.82 15.68
C ALA A 56 0.61 9.83 14.52
N ALA A 57 0.31 9.37 13.30
CA ALA A 57 0.27 10.26 12.13
C ALA A 57 -0.83 11.34 12.25
N ASN A 58 -1.96 11.04 12.90
CA ASN A 58 -3.04 12.00 13.13
C ASN A 58 -2.69 13.09 14.15
N HIS A 59 -1.68 12.87 15.00
CA HIS A 59 -1.12 13.90 15.90
C HIS A 59 -0.14 14.84 15.18
N ILE A 60 0.21 14.55 13.93
CA ILE A 60 0.94 15.48 13.06
C ILE A 60 -0.06 16.21 12.18
N SER A 61 -1.00 15.50 11.58
CA SER A 61 -2.07 16.12 10.77
C SER A 61 -3.34 15.28 10.85
N ALA A 62 -4.46 15.93 11.18
CA ALA A 62 -5.77 15.27 11.15
C ALA A 62 -6.25 14.96 9.71
N VAL A 63 -5.72 15.65 8.69
CA VAL A 63 -6.16 15.54 7.29
C VAL A 63 -5.36 14.44 6.55
N PRO A 64 -6.01 13.41 5.95
CA PRO A 64 -5.32 12.31 5.26
C PRO A 64 -4.42 12.75 4.10
N ALA A 65 -4.86 13.71 3.27
CA ALA A 65 -4.06 14.22 2.16
C ALA A 65 -2.74 14.84 2.63
N GLN A 66 -2.76 15.52 3.78
CA GLN A 66 -1.58 16.11 4.40
C GLN A 66 -0.68 15.02 5.03
N GLN A 67 -1.23 13.94 5.57
CA GLN A 67 -0.45 12.78 6.02
C GLN A 67 0.27 12.10 4.83
N SER A 68 -0.38 11.96 3.68
CA SER A 68 0.25 11.43 2.46
C SER A 68 1.33 12.37 1.91
N ALA A 69 1.12 13.69 1.99
CA ALA A 69 2.13 14.69 1.62
C ALA A 69 3.35 14.61 2.54
N LEU A 70 3.13 14.47 3.85
CA LEU A 70 4.17 14.27 4.85
C LEU A 70 5.03 13.04 4.55
N ARG A 71 4.39 11.89 4.28
CA ARG A 71 5.10 10.65 3.94
C ARG A 71 5.96 10.82 2.68
N ARG A 72 5.42 11.48 1.65
CA ARG A 72 6.17 11.78 0.42
C ARG A 72 7.37 12.67 0.69
N TRP A 73 7.22 13.70 1.52
CA TRP A 73 8.32 14.57 1.89
C TRP A 73 9.41 13.82 2.67
N LEU A 74 9.06 13.04 3.69
CA LEU A 74 10.03 12.25 4.46
C LEU A 74 10.85 11.29 3.57
N LEU A 75 10.19 10.61 2.63
CA LEU A 75 10.86 9.77 1.65
C LEU A 75 11.81 10.56 0.73
N SER A 76 11.44 11.79 0.35
CA SER A 76 12.26 12.65 -0.50
C SER A 76 13.56 13.12 0.17
N VAL A 77 13.56 13.20 1.51
CA VAL A 77 14.75 13.57 2.31
C VAL A 77 15.40 12.38 3.00
N SER A 78 14.98 11.15 2.66
CA SER A 78 15.46 9.89 3.26
C SER A 78 15.35 9.85 4.79
N ALA A 79 14.31 10.48 5.35
CA ALA A 79 14.04 10.49 6.77
C ALA A 79 12.90 9.52 7.12
N PHE A 80 12.94 8.94 8.33
CA PHE A 80 11.89 8.03 8.81
C PHE A 80 10.88 8.73 9.72
N ALA A 81 9.70 8.11 9.90
CA ALA A 81 8.76 8.45 10.95
C ALA A 81 8.30 7.17 11.68
N ALA A 82 8.45 7.16 12.99
CA ALA A 82 8.02 6.05 13.85
C ALA A 82 6.89 6.51 14.77
N TYR A 83 5.86 5.67 14.93
CA TYR A 83 4.65 6.00 15.69
C TYR A 83 4.44 5.05 16.87
N LEU A 84 4.13 5.59 18.04
CA LEU A 84 3.85 4.76 19.22
C LEU A 84 2.53 3.98 19.09
N ASP A 85 1.52 4.56 18.45
CA ASP A 85 0.22 3.90 18.27
C ASP A 85 0.29 2.70 17.33
N ASP A 86 1.27 2.65 16.42
CA ASP A 86 1.51 1.45 15.62
C ASP A 86 1.92 0.29 16.54
N VAL A 87 2.73 0.57 17.57
CA VAL A 87 3.11 -0.43 18.59
C VAL A 87 1.93 -0.85 19.46
N ARG A 88 1.01 0.06 19.81
CA ARG A 88 -0.18 -0.27 20.61
C ARG A 88 -1.21 -1.08 19.82
N LYS A 89 -1.38 -0.77 18.54
CA LYS A 89 -2.17 -1.60 17.63
C LYS A 89 -1.54 -2.98 17.41
N THR A 90 -0.21 -3.07 17.39
CA THR A 90 0.48 -4.37 17.38
C THR A 90 0.56 -5.02 18.76
N ALA A 91 0.48 -4.30 19.89
CA ALA A 91 0.56 -4.89 21.24
C ALA A 91 -0.77 -5.52 21.68
N HIS A 92 -1.91 -5.06 21.15
CA HIS A 92 -3.17 -5.82 21.20
C HIS A 92 -3.26 -6.91 20.13
N ARG A 93 -2.31 -6.96 19.20
CA ARG A 93 -2.09 -8.09 18.29
C ARG A 93 -1.03 -8.98 18.91
N ARG A 94 -1.47 -9.80 19.87
CA ARG A 94 -0.73 -10.95 20.40
C ARG A 94 0.10 -11.56 19.25
N PRO A 95 1.43 -11.75 19.40
CA PRO A 95 2.24 -12.33 18.34
C PRO A 95 1.70 -13.72 18.12
N VAL A 96 0.88 -13.89 17.07
CA VAL A 96 0.58 -15.19 16.54
C VAL A 96 1.93 -15.69 16.08
N ALA A 97 2.37 -16.77 16.72
CA ALA A 97 3.61 -17.45 16.41
C ALA A 97 3.82 -17.44 14.90
N ALA A 98 5.04 -17.08 14.49
CA ALA A 98 5.52 -17.15 13.13
C ALA A 98 5.60 -18.61 12.66
N ASP A 99 4.48 -19.32 12.72
CA ASP A 99 4.29 -20.60 12.10
C ASP A 99 3.73 -20.29 10.72
N ARG A 100 4.68 -20.13 9.79
CA ARG A 100 4.45 -20.26 8.35
C ARG A 100 3.21 -19.52 7.82
N LEU A 101 3.21 -18.18 7.92
CA LEU A 101 2.19 -17.37 7.26
C LEU A 101 2.12 -17.81 5.79
N GLU A 102 0.95 -18.28 5.37
CA GLU A 102 0.76 -18.73 4.00
C GLU A 102 1.12 -17.57 3.07
N ARG A 103 2.07 -17.80 2.14
CA ARG A 103 2.44 -16.81 1.10
C ARG A 103 1.29 -16.53 0.13
N HIS A 104 0.13 -17.12 0.36
CA HIS A 104 -1.06 -16.97 -0.44
C HIS A 104 -2.24 -16.55 0.44
N GLN A 105 -3.12 -15.71 -0.11
CA GLN A 105 -4.34 -15.28 0.55
C GLN A 105 -5.44 -15.09 -0.48
N SER A 106 -6.63 -15.63 -0.19
CA SER A 106 -7.81 -15.52 -1.06
C SER A 106 -8.83 -14.58 -0.45
N TYR A 107 -9.49 -13.79 -1.30
CA TYR A 107 -10.48 -12.78 -0.95
C TYR A 107 -11.70 -12.90 -1.85
N THR A 108 -12.88 -12.70 -1.28
CA THR A 108 -14.11 -12.48 -2.04
C THR A 108 -14.19 -11.02 -2.46
N CYS A 109 -14.37 -10.77 -3.76
CA CYS A 109 -14.54 -9.43 -4.29
C CYS A 109 -16.02 -9.08 -4.32
N SER A 110 -16.45 -8.28 -3.34
CA SER A 110 -17.74 -7.60 -3.39
C SER A 110 -17.53 -6.09 -3.62
N PRO A 111 -18.45 -5.38 -4.31
CA PRO A 111 -18.33 -3.95 -4.55
C PRO A 111 -18.24 -3.13 -3.25
N ASN A 112 -18.91 -3.61 -2.19
CA ASN A 112 -19.02 -2.89 -0.91
C ASN A 112 -17.79 -3.07 -0.01
N GLU A 113 -16.94 -4.07 -0.28
CA GLU A 113 -15.80 -4.42 0.60
C GLU A 113 -14.44 -4.09 -0.02
N LEU A 114 -14.39 -3.38 -1.16
CA LEU A 114 -13.14 -3.00 -1.82
C LEU A 114 -12.21 -2.17 -0.93
N GLY A 115 -12.76 -1.41 0.02
CA GLY A 115 -11.97 -0.69 1.04
C GLY A 115 -11.24 -1.66 1.98
N THR A 116 -11.97 -2.61 2.55
CA THR A 116 -11.47 -3.65 3.46
C THR A 116 -10.45 -4.54 2.76
N LEU A 117 -10.77 -5.03 1.56
CA LEU A 117 -9.88 -5.87 0.76
C LEU A 117 -8.53 -5.19 0.50
N ARG A 118 -8.51 -3.89 0.19
CA ARG A 118 -7.24 -3.15 -0.01
C ARG A 118 -6.42 -3.03 1.27
N ASN A 119 -7.07 -2.84 2.41
CA ASN A 119 -6.39 -2.76 3.71
C ASN A 119 -5.84 -4.12 4.13
N ASP A 120 -6.59 -5.19 3.89
CA ASP A 120 -6.19 -6.55 4.22
C ASP A 120 -5.05 -7.01 3.30
N ALA A 121 -5.14 -6.75 1.99
CA ALA A 121 -4.07 -7.04 1.04
C ALA A 121 -2.78 -6.28 1.41
N ARG A 122 -2.89 -5.00 1.79
CA ARG A 122 -1.74 -4.21 2.25
C ARG A 122 -1.13 -4.81 3.51
N THR A 123 -1.96 -5.20 4.46
CA THR A 123 -1.54 -5.83 5.72
C THR A 123 -0.84 -7.16 5.44
N HIS A 124 -1.44 -8.01 4.61
CA HIS A 124 -0.87 -9.29 4.22
C HIS A 124 0.51 -9.12 3.56
N LEU A 125 0.63 -8.27 2.53
CA LEU A 125 1.91 -8.02 1.84
C LEU A 125 3.00 -7.44 2.75
N THR A 126 2.60 -6.66 3.76
CA THR A 126 3.52 -6.14 4.79
C THR A 126 3.98 -7.27 5.73
N LEU A 127 3.06 -8.13 6.16
CA LEU A 127 3.36 -9.24 7.07
C LEU A 127 4.21 -10.34 6.42
N VAL A 128 3.99 -10.63 5.14
CA VAL A 128 4.85 -11.56 4.37
C VAL A 128 6.16 -10.92 3.91
N GLY A 129 6.36 -9.62 4.15
CA GLY A 129 7.59 -8.90 3.83
C GLY A 129 7.90 -8.82 2.34
N TRP A 130 6.88 -8.65 1.48
CA TRP A 130 7.11 -8.58 0.04
C TRP A 130 7.98 -7.37 -0.34
N PRO A 131 9.11 -7.55 -1.06
CA PRO A 131 10.11 -6.48 -1.26
C PRO A 131 9.78 -5.50 -2.41
N GLY A 132 8.66 -5.70 -3.11
CA GLY A 132 8.23 -4.80 -4.19
C GLY A 132 7.53 -3.53 -3.73
N ASP A 133 7.15 -2.68 -4.68
CA ASP A 133 6.39 -1.46 -4.38
C ASP A 133 4.93 -1.79 -4.00
N LEU A 134 4.66 -1.74 -2.70
CA LEU A 134 3.35 -1.96 -2.11
C LEU A 134 2.29 -0.99 -2.64
N ALA A 135 2.65 0.26 -2.99
CA ALA A 135 1.70 1.22 -3.55
C ALA A 135 1.25 0.77 -4.95
N THR A 136 2.21 0.38 -5.79
CA THR A 136 1.96 -0.15 -7.14
C THR A 136 1.15 -1.45 -7.08
N ALA A 137 1.48 -2.39 -6.18
CA ALA A 137 0.71 -3.61 -6.00
C ALA A 137 -0.75 -3.36 -5.64
N ILE A 138 -1.03 -2.42 -4.72
CA ILE A 138 -2.40 -2.08 -4.35
C ILE A 138 -3.14 -1.36 -5.50
N GLN A 139 -2.46 -0.56 -6.31
CA GLN A 139 -3.05 0.07 -7.49
C GLN A 139 -3.41 -0.96 -8.58
N VAL A 140 -2.52 -1.92 -8.86
CA VAL A 140 -2.80 -3.02 -9.79
C VAL A 140 -3.95 -3.87 -9.29
N LEU A 141 -3.97 -4.22 -8.00
CA LEU A 141 -5.09 -4.90 -7.37
C LEU A 141 -6.41 -4.12 -7.56
N THR A 142 -6.38 -2.80 -7.37
CA THR A 142 -7.57 -1.94 -7.54
C THR A 142 -8.06 -1.96 -9.00
N CYS A 143 -7.14 -1.92 -9.97
CA CYS A 143 -7.51 -2.01 -11.39
C CYS A 143 -8.23 -3.34 -11.69
N LEU A 144 -7.75 -4.45 -11.12
CA LEU A 144 -8.35 -5.76 -11.34
C LEU A 144 -9.72 -5.91 -10.66
N THR A 145 -9.90 -5.40 -9.43
CA THR A 145 -11.19 -5.50 -8.73
C THR A 145 -12.31 -4.69 -9.38
N HIS A 146 -12.00 -3.73 -10.26
CA HIS A 146 -13.01 -3.05 -11.08
C HIS A 146 -13.62 -3.94 -12.16
N ILE A 147 -12.95 -5.01 -12.60
CA ILE A 147 -13.42 -5.91 -13.65
C ILE A 147 -14.70 -6.66 -13.22
N PRO A 148 -14.76 -7.36 -12.07
CA PRO A 148 -15.97 -8.05 -11.65
C PRO A 148 -17.08 -7.07 -11.29
N VAL A 149 -16.76 -5.87 -10.77
CA VAL A 149 -17.76 -4.83 -10.49
C VAL A 149 -18.42 -4.32 -11.78
N ALA A 150 -17.64 -4.12 -12.84
CA ALA A 150 -18.18 -3.74 -14.15
C ALA A 150 -19.04 -4.85 -14.81
N ARG A 151 -18.91 -6.10 -14.35
CA ARG A 151 -19.61 -7.27 -14.89
C ARG A 151 -20.77 -7.75 -13.99
N ALA A 152 -20.96 -7.15 -12.83
CA ALA A 152 -22.00 -7.55 -11.89
C ALA A 152 -23.40 -7.34 -12.53
N PRO A 153 -24.28 -8.35 -12.55
CA PRO A 153 -25.62 -8.19 -13.10
C PRO A 153 -26.40 -7.14 -12.31
N LEU A 154 -27.15 -6.29 -13.02
CA LEU A 154 -28.00 -5.24 -12.45
C LEU A 154 -29.19 -5.76 -11.61
N ALA A 155 -29.39 -7.08 -11.50
CA ALA A 155 -30.51 -7.66 -10.77
C ALA A 155 -30.20 -9.03 -10.13
N GLY A 156 -30.22 -9.07 -8.80
CA GLY A 156 -30.86 -10.09 -7.95
C GLY A 156 -30.53 -11.58 -8.05
N THR A 157 -29.80 -12.08 -9.05
CA THR A 157 -29.46 -13.51 -9.15
C THR A 157 -28.17 -13.80 -8.39
N ALA A 158 -28.19 -14.88 -7.60
CA ALA A 158 -27.12 -15.34 -6.71
C ALA A 158 -25.72 -15.04 -7.28
N SER A 159 -25.07 -14.03 -6.69
CA SER A 159 -23.78 -13.50 -7.10
C SER A 159 -22.73 -14.61 -7.00
N SER A 160 -22.28 -15.13 -8.14
CA SER A 160 -21.03 -15.88 -8.19
C SER A 160 -19.91 -14.89 -7.89
N ALA A 161 -19.54 -14.79 -6.61
CA ALA A 161 -18.57 -13.83 -6.14
C ALA A 161 -17.24 -14.04 -6.85
N ALA A 162 -16.65 -12.97 -7.38
CA ALA A 162 -15.32 -13.05 -7.95
C ALA A 162 -14.30 -13.31 -6.83
N ILE A 163 -13.36 -14.23 -7.06
CA ILE A 163 -12.35 -14.60 -6.08
C ILE A 163 -11.03 -13.97 -6.52
N LEU A 164 -10.38 -13.24 -5.61
CA LEU A 164 -9.05 -12.67 -5.81
C LEU A 164 -8.05 -13.39 -4.92
N ARG A 165 -7.02 -13.96 -5.52
CA ARG A 165 -5.92 -14.64 -4.83
C ARG A 165 -4.63 -13.86 -4.99
N LEU A 166 -4.01 -13.54 -3.87
CA LEU A 166 -2.67 -12.98 -3.78
C LEU A 166 -1.71 -14.11 -3.50
N THR A 167 -0.56 -14.15 -4.18
CA THR A 167 0.47 -15.16 -3.93
C THR A 167 1.85 -14.55 -4.13
N VAL A 168 2.70 -14.61 -3.11
CA VAL A 168 4.12 -14.27 -3.20
C VAL A 168 4.89 -15.53 -3.55
N THR A 169 5.49 -15.56 -4.73
CA THR A 169 6.27 -16.70 -5.21
C THR A 169 7.62 -16.77 -4.52
N GLU A 170 8.34 -17.89 -4.67
CA GLU A 170 9.70 -18.05 -4.16
C GLU A 170 10.71 -17.05 -4.76
N ARG A 171 10.42 -16.53 -5.98
CA ARG A 171 11.21 -15.50 -6.64
C ARG A 171 10.84 -14.08 -6.21
N GLU A 172 10.13 -13.94 -5.09
CA GLU A 172 9.64 -12.68 -4.54
C GLU A 172 8.72 -11.90 -5.50
N GLU A 173 8.15 -12.58 -6.49
CA GLU A 173 7.17 -11.97 -7.40
C GLU A 173 5.78 -12.07 -6.79
N LEU A 174 5.02 -10.99 -6.91
CA LEU A 174 3.63 -10.96 -6.52
C LEU A 174 2.75 -11.37 -7.69
N VAL A 175 1.97 -12.42 -7.49
CA VAL A 175 0.92 -12.87 -8.40
C VAL A 175 -0.43 -12.48 -7.81
N ILE A 176 -1.21 -11.73 -8.57
CA ILE A 176 -2.60 -11.37 -8.28
C ILE A 176 -3.46 -12.10 -9.31
N GLU A 177 -4.19 -13.10 -8.87
CA GLU A 177 -5.10 -13.87 -9.71
C GLU A 177 -6.53 -13.49 -9.37
N LEU A 178 -7.32 -13.13 -10.38
CA LEU A 178 -8.72 -12.81 -10.27
C LEU A 178 -9.51 -13.82 -11.09
N GLN A 179 -10.32 -14.63 -10.42
CA GLN A 179 -11.30 -15.50 -11.05
C GLN A 179 -12.65 -14.80 -11.00
N ALA A 180 -13.16 -14.39 -12.16
CA ALA A 180 -14.47 -13.77 -12.29
C ALA A 180 -15.40 -14.63 -13.14
N PRO A 181 -16.72 -14.57 -12.92
CA PRO A 181 -17.70 -15.17 -13.83
C PRO A 181 -17.49 -14.67 -15.26
N GLN A 182 -17.85 -15.50 -16.24
CA GLN A 182 -17.68 -15.19 -17.66
C GLN A 182 -18.29 -13.82 -18.00
N ALA A 183 -17.63 -13.11 -18.93
CA ALA A 183 -18.01 -11.76 -19.34
C ALA A 183 -19.50 -11.68 -19.72
N CYS A 184 -20.19 -10.70 -19.13
CA CYS A 184 -21.45 -10.20 -19.66
C CYS A 184 -21.19 -9.68 -21.09
N THR A 185 -22.11 -9.90 -22.03
CA THR A 185 -21.99 -9.48 -23.44
C THR A 185 -22.06 -7.96 -23.64
N ASP A 186 -22.12 -7.19 -22.53
CA ASP A 186 -22.16 -5.75 -22.53
C ASP A 186 -20.84 -5.11 -23.02
N ARG A 187 -20.96 -4.28 -24.06
CA ARG A 187 -19.86 -3.52 -24.67
C ARG A 187 -19.25 -2.49 -23.71
N ALA A 188 -20.04 -1.92 -22.80
CA ALA A 188 -19.54 -0.98 -21.80
C ALA A 188 -18.65 -1.69 -20.76
N ALA A 189 -19.11 -2.83 -20.24
CA ALA A 189 -18.32 -3.71 -19.37
C ALA A 189 -17.02 -4.20 -20.03
N ALA A 190 -17.05 -4.55 -21.32
CA ALA A 190 -15.85 -4.93 -22.08
C ALA A 190 -14.85 -3.78 -22.20
N SER A 191 -15.33 -2.56 -22.48
CA SER A 191 -14.48 -1.36 -22.63
C SER A 191 -13.82 -0.95 -21.31
N LEU A 192 -14.56 -1.01 -20.20
CA LEU A 192 -14.03 -0.77 -18.84
C LEU A 192 -12.99 -1.83 -18.46
N THR A 193 -13.26 -3.11 -18.76
CA THR A 193 -12.30 -4.19 -18.54
C THR A 193 -10.99 -3.93 -19.30
N ALA A 194 -11.07 -3.58 -20.58
CA ALA A 194 -9.89 -3.29 -21.40
C ALA A 194 -9.07 -2.10 -20.86
N ARG A 195 -9.75 -1.05 -20.38
CA ARG A 195 -9.10 0.11 -19.75
C ARG A 195 -8.38 -0.29 -18.45
N SER A 196 -9.03 -1.06 -17.59
CA SER A 196 -8.44 -1.54 -16.34
C SER A 196 -7.21 -2.42 -16.57
N LEU A 197 -7.25 -3.31 -17.56
CA LEU A 197 -6.10 -4.15 -17.93
C LEU A 197 -4.95 -3.32 -18.50
N THR A 198 -5.25 -2.32 -19.33
CA THR A 198 -4.26 -1.39 -19.88
C THR A 198 -3.59 -0.58 -18.77
N GLN A 199 -4.37 -0.07 -17.82
CA GLN A 199 -3.86 0.64 -16.66
C GLN A 199 -2.94 -0.24 -15.80
N ALA A 200 -3.32 -1.49 -15.57
CA ALA A 200 -2.48 -2.43 -14.83
C ALA A 200 -1.12 -2.68 -15.54
N ARG A 201 -1.11 -2.77 -16.88
CA ARG A 201 0.13 -2.89 -17.66
C ARG A 201 1.02 -1.65 -17.56
N LEU A 202 0.43 -0.45 -17.61
CA LEU A 202 1.18 0.82 -17.44
C LEU A 202 1.84 0.93 -16.07
N LEU A 203 1.28 0.28 -15.05
CA LEU A 203 1.85 0.18 -13.70
C LEU A 203 2.95 -0.89 -13.59
N GLY A 204 3.34 -1.52 -14.70
CA GLY A 204 4.41 -2.52 -14.76
C GLY A 204 3.97 -3.95 -14.48
N ALA A 205 2.66 -4.24 -14.44
CA ALA A 205 2.17 -5.60 -14.28
C ALA A 205 2.19 -6.38 -15.62
N GLU A 206 2.76 -7.57 -15.59
CA GLU A 206 2.61 -8.56 -16.66
C GLU A 206 1.21 -9.20 -16.53
N ILE A 207 0.34 -8.99 -17.52
CA ILE A 207 -1.04 -9.49 -17.50
C ILE A 207 -1.18 -10.70 -18.43
N SER A 208 -1.67 -11.82 -17.90
CA SER A 208 -2.15 -12.96 -18.67
C SER A 208 -3.63 -13.24 -18.38
N CYS A 209 -4.37 -13.64 -19.41
CA CYS A 209 -5.78 -13.99 -19.29
C CYS A 209 -5.96 -15.44 -19.76
N GLY A 210 -6.67 -16.23 -18.97
CA GLY A 210 -7.01 -17.62 -19.27
C GLY A 210 -8.50 -17.87 -19.07
N LEU A 211 -9.03 -18.86 -19.78
CA LEU A 211 -10.35 -19.40 -19.52
C LEU A 211 -10.19 -20.59 -18.58
N SER A 212 -10.97 -20.64 -17.50
CA SER A 212 -10.98 -21.81 -16.62
C SER A 212 -11.72 -22.97 -17.29
N ASP A 213 -11.38 -24.19 -16.91
CA ASP A 213 -11.93 -25.41 -17.51
C ASP A 213 -13.46 -25.40 -17.47
N GLY A 214 -14.09 -25.58 -18.63
CA GLY A 214 -15.54 -25.47 -18.82
C GLY A 214 -16.09 -24.09 -19.22
N ALA A 215 -15.23 -23.10 -19.54
CA ALA A 215 -15.58 -21.77 -20.08
C ALA A 215 -16.49 -20.86 -19.20
N ARG A 216 -16.84 -21.28 -17.97
CA ARG A 216 -17.75 -20.55 -17.08
C ARG A 216 -17.09 -19.41 -16.29
N ALA A 217 -15.76 -19.35 -16.24
CA ALA A 217 -15.02 -18.32 -15.51
C ALA A 217 -13.81 -17.82 -16.31
N THR A 218 -13.56 -16.52 -16.25
CA THR A 218 -12.35 -15.89 -16.78
C THR A 218 -11.37 -15.67 -15.63
N THR A 219 -10.15 -16.15 -15.81
CA THR A 219 -9.04 -15.91 -14.89
C THR A 219 -8.13 -14.84 -15.46
N VAL A 220 -7.98 -13.74 -14.72
CA VAL A 220 -7.03 -12.67 -15.04
C VAL A 220 -5.90 -12.73 -14.03
N ARG A 221 -4.67 -12.88 -14.51
CA ARG A 221 -3.48 -12.96 -13.68
C ARG A 221 -2.60 -11.75 -13.96
N ALA A 222 -2.27 -11.01 -12.92
CA ALA A 222 -1.27 -9.96 -12.95
C ALA A 222 -0.05 -10.40 -12.15
N ARG A 223 1.13 -10.25 -12.74
CA ARG A 223 2.41 -10.53 -12.09
C ARG A 223 3.21 -9.25 -11.96
N LEU A 224 3.69 -8.99 -10.75
CA LEU A 224 4.56 -7.87 -10.41
C LEU A 224 5.88 -8.41 -9.91
N ARG A 225 6.96 -7.96 -10.53
CA ARG A 225 8.31 -8.24 -10.05
C ARG A 225 8.65 -7.25 -8.94
N PRO A 226 9.46 -7.65 -7.95
CA PRO A 226 9.99 -6.69 -7.00
C PRO A 226 10.80 -5.66 -7.78
N SER A 227 10.67 -4.39 -7.40
CA SER A 227 11.41 -3.30 -8.04
C SER A 227 12.91 -3.59 -7.87
N SER A 228 13.56 -4.06 -8.93
CA SER A 228 15.01 -4.26 -8.89
C SER A 228 15.67 -2.91 -8.55
N PRO A 229 16.60 -2.87 -7.58
CA PRO A 229 17.30 -1.63 -7.23
C PRO A 229 18.13 -1.04 -8.39
N ASP A 230 18.25 -1.73 -9.53
CA ASP A 230 19.11 -1.33 -10.66
C ASP A 230 18.49 -0.39 -11.70
N HIS A 231 17.21 -0.01 -11.60
CA HIS A 231 16.60 0.88 -12.61
C HIS A 231 16.93 2.38 -12.43
N ARG A 232 18.00 2.73 -11.70
CA ARG A 232 18.52 4.11 -11.64
C ARG A 232 19.78 4.35 -12.50
N VAL A 233 20.35 3.35 -13.16
CA VAL A 233 21.66 3.52 -13.85
C VAL A 233 21.59 3.51 -15.38
N ARG A 234 20.49 3.13 -16.04
CA ARG A 234 20.49 2.92 -17.50
C ARG A 234 19.92 4.03 -18.40
N SER A 235 19.60 5.20 -17.88
CA SER A 235 19.13 6.35 -18.70
C SER A 235 20.11 7.53 -18.78
N ALA A 236 21.26 7.49 -18.11
CA ALA A 236 22.34 8.47 -18.29
C ALA A 236 23.46 7.89 -19.16
N GLY A 237 23.19 7.69 -20.45
CA GLY A 237 24.15 7.03 -21.33
C GLY A 237 23.87 7.08 -22.82
N ARG A 238 23.29 8.16 -23.35
CA ARG A 238 23.38 8.48 -24.77
C ARG A 238 23.61 9.99 -24.95
N ARG A 239 24.86 10.41 -24.70
CA ARG A 239 25.47 11.49 -25.49
C ARG A 239 26.20 10.82 -26.63
N TRP A 240 25.74 11.05 -27.86
CA TRP A 240 26.59 10.97 -29.03
C TRP A 240 26.66 12.36 -29.65
N ARG A 241 27.85 12.64 -30.15
CA ARG A 241 28.42 13.90 -30.59
C ARG A 241 27.65 14.53 -31.74
#